data_AF-A0AAV5WFI0-F1
#
_entry.id   AF-A0AAV5WFI0-F1
#
_cell.length_a   1.000
_cell.length_b   1.000
_cell.length_c   1.000
_cell.angle_alpha   90.00
_cell.angle_beta   90.00
_cell.angle_gamma   90.00
#
_symmetry.space_group_name_H-M   'P 1'
#
loop_
_entity.id
_entity.type
_entity.pdbx_description
1 polymer ?
#
loop_
_entity_poly.entity_id
_entity_poly.type
_entity_poly.pdbx_seq_one_letter_code
_entity_poly.pdbx_strand_id
1 'polypeptide(L)'
;MAEEAGTASLRICLICTMPIQSSHYGIDACRACANFFKRAKDACKTYTCRAGDRKCSIVKDEKFMCRSCRFDRCVAAGMIYQRRSTKMENDQVPSLNDGVIGPSTSRDPEKFILHQIARHFNDCVARRSQQELQQLQGRDDTKLAPHPTRKIYLSSHSSSAQLFYITM
;
A
#
# COMPACT_ATOMS: atom_id res chain seq x y z
N MET A 1 -13.20 -41.27 -5.08
CA MET A 1 -13.09 -40.12 -5.99
C MET A 1 -12.29 -39.06 -5.26
N ALA A 2 -11.03 -38.88 -5.67
CA ALA A 2 -10.14 -37.81 -5.22
C ALA A 2 -10.64 -36.46 -5.81
N GLU A 3 -10.40 -35.28 -5.25
CA GLU A 3 -9.21 -34.81 -4.53
C GLU A 3 -9.57 -33.89 -3.35
N GLU A 4 -8.91 -34.12 -2.22
CA GLU A 4 -8.76 -33.21 -1.09
C GLU A 4 -7.78 -32.09 -1.49
N ALA A 5 -8.30 -30.91 -1.84
CA ALA A 5 -7.49 -29.73 -2.08
C ALA A 5 -7.09 -29.13 -0.72
N GLY A 6 -5.80 -29.27 -0.38
CA GLY A 6 -5.19 -28.64 0.78
C GLY A 6 -5.59 -27.16 0.89
N THR A 7 -5.84 -26.73 2.12
CA THR A 7 -6.28 -25.39 2.51
C THR A 7 -5.21 -24.33 2.23
N ALA A 8 -4.93 -24.07 0.95
CA ALA A 8 -4.35 -22.81 0.54
C ALA A 8 -5.36 -21.72 0.87
N SER A 9 -4.97 -20.76 1.72
CA SER A 9 -5.78 -19.60 2.08
C SER A 9 -6.32 -18.89 0.83
N LEU A 10 -7.57 -19.17 0.47
CA LEU A 10 -8.23 -18.60 -0.70
C LEU A 10 -8.38 -17.10 -0.50
N ARG A 11 -7.66 -16.31 -1.31
CA ARG A 11 -7.83 -14.85 -1.32
C ARG A 11 -9.22 -14.51 -1.87
N ILE A 12 -9.86 -13.54 -1.23
CA ILE A 12 -11.23 -13.13 -1.55
C ILE A 12 -11.25 -11.65 -1.96
N CYS A 13 -12.17 -11.31 -2.86
CA CYS A 13 -12.41 -9.95 -3.30
C CYS A 13 -12.98 -9.12 -2.13
N LEU A 14 -12.29 -8.05 -1.72
CA LEU A 14 -12.72 -7.16 -0.65
C LEU A 14 -14.02 -6.39 -0.97
N ILE A 15 -14.44 -6.39 -2.24
CA ILE A 15 -15.62 -5.68 -2.73
C ILE A 15 -16.86 -6.57 -2.75
N CYS A 16 -16.77 -7.78 -3.31
CA CYS A 16 -17.92 -8.65 -3.59
C CYS A 16 -17.74 -10.09 -3.11
N THR A 17 -16.72 -10.35 -2.27
CA THR A 17 -16.42 -11.63 -1.60
C THR A 17 -16.18 -12.83 -2.50
N MET A 18 -16.01 -12.62 -3.81
CA MET A 18 -15.66 -13.66 -4.77
C MET A 18 -14.23 -14.17 -4.56
N PRO A 19 -13.98 -15.49 -4.72
CA PRO A 19 -12.61 -16.01 -4.80
C PRO A 19 -11.82 -15.33 -5.92
N ILE A 20 -10.55 -15.02 -5.67
CA ILE A 20 -9.66 -14.38 -6.64
C ILE A 20 -8.36 -15.15 -6.80
N GLN A 21 -7.81 -15.10 -8.01
CA GLN A 21 -6.48 -15.63 -8.31
C GLN A 21 -5.42 -14.52 -8.28
N SER A 22 -5.80 -13.29 -8.59
CA SER A 22 -4.91 -12.12 -8.65
C SER A 22 -5.58 -10.85 -8.13
N SER A 23 -4.76 -9.89 -7.71
CA SER A 23 -5.15 -8.59 -7.18
C SER A 23 -5.19 -7.54 -8.31
N HIS A 24 -6.03 -6.51 -8.16
CA HIS A 24 -6.19 -5.46 -9.18
C HIS A 24 -6.29 -4.08 -8.52
N TYR A 25 -5.62 -3.08 -9.13
CA TYR A 25 -5.61 -1.68 -8.67
C TYR A 25 -5.17 -1.52 -7.21
N GLY A 26 -4.17 -2.30 -6.81
CA GLY A 26 -3.53 -2.20 -5.49
C GLY A 26 -4.20 -3.02 -4.38
N ILE A 27 -5.31 -3.70 -4.64
CA ILE A 27 -6.04 -4.47 -3.62
C ILE A 27 -6.51 -5.84 -4.12
N ASP A 28 -6.91 -6.70 -3.17
CA ASP A 28 -7.58 -7.97 -3.47
C ASP A 28 -8.99 -7.72 -4.01
N ALA A 29 -9.11 -7.67 -5.32
CA ALA A 29 -10.36 -7.48 -6.03
C ALA A 29 -10.45 -8.37 -7.27
N CYS A 30 -11.65 -8.89 -7.53
CA CYS A 30 -11.88 -9.73 -8.70
C CYS A 30 -11.87 -8.92 -10.00
N ARG A 31 -11.65 -9.60 -11.13
CA ARG A 31 -11.67 -9.01 -12.48
C ARG A 31 -12.93 -8.18 -12.78
N ALA A 32 -14.09 -8.63 -12.30
CA ALA A 32 -15.35 -7.92 -12.50
C ALA A 32 -15.40 -6.58 -11.74
N CYS A 33 -14.93 -6.54 -10.49
CA CYS A 33 -14.83 -5.30 -9.71
C CYS A 33 -13.77 -4.34 -10.28
N ALA A 34 -12.65 -4.88 -10.75
CA ALA A 34 -11.63 -4.10 -11.44
C ALA A 34 -12.20 -3.40 -12.70
N ASN A 35 -12.85 -4.15 -13.59
CA ASN A 35 -13.46 -3.59 -14.80
C ASN A 35 -14.57 -2.58 -14.49
N PHE A 36 -15.37 -2.85 -13.46
CA PHE A 36 -16.39 -1.91 -12.98
C PHE A 36 -15.75 -0.59 -12.51
N PHE A 37 -14.73 -0.67 -11.65
CA PHE A 37 -14.05 0.50 -11.09
C PHE A 37 -13.39 1.35 -12.18
N LYS A 38 -12.68 0.71 -13.12
CA LYS A 38 -12.10 1.39 -14.29
C LYS A 38 -13.16 2.17 -15.06
N ARG A 39 -14.27 1.52 -15.45
CA ARG A 39 -15.36 2.17 -16.20
C ARG A 39 -15.99 3.33 -15.43
N ALA A 40 -16.14 3.19 -14.11
CA ALA A 40 -16.70 4.22 -13.24
C ALA A 40 -15.78 5.45 -13.17
N LYS A 41 -14.46 5.24 -12.97
CA LYS A 41 -13.45 6.30 -12.98
C LYS A 41 -13.29 6.92 -14.37
N ASP A 42 -13.34 6.13 -15.42
CA ASP A 42 -13.21 6.62 -16.79
C ASP A 42 -14.37 7.53 -17.20
N ALA A 43 -15.59 7.12 -16.87
CA ALA A 43 -16.76 7.89 -17.26
C ALA A 43 -17.10 9.01 -16.25
N CYS A 44 -16.29 9.22 -15.20
CA CYS A 44 -16.58 10.10 -14.06
C CYS A 44 -18.03 9.98 -13.58
N LYS A 45 -18.54 8.73 -13.50
CA LYS A 45 -19.97 8.47 -13.28
C LYS A 45 -20.36 8.72 -11.84
N THR A 46 -21.40 9.52 -11.65
CA THR A 46 -22.12 9.63 -10.38
C THR A 46 -23.25 8.59 -10.38
N TYR A 47 -23.27 7.73 -9.37
CA TYR A 47 -24.30 6.70 -9.22
C TYR A 47 -25.23 7.03 -8.04
N THR A 48 -26.54 7.00 -8.28
CA THR A 48 -27.55 7.09 -7.24
C THR A 48 -27.72 5.74 -6.54
N CYS A 49 -27.81 5.75 -5.20
CA CYS A 49 -28.12 4.54 -4.45
C CYS A 49 -29.58 4.12 -4.69
N ARG A 50 -29.83 2.83 -4.90
CA ARG A 50 -31.19 2.30 -5.11
C ARG A 50 -32.08 2.45 -3.87
N ALA A 51 -31.50 2.38 -2.68
CA ALA A 51 -32.20 2.44 -1.41
C ALA A 51 -32.09 3.83 -0.74
N GLY A 52 -31.32 4.76 -1.32
CA GLY A 52 -31.10 6.10 -0.77
C GLY A 52 -30.13 6.16 0.44
N ASP A 53 -30.02 5.09 1.23
CA ASP A 53 -29.26 5.04 2.49
C ASP A 53 -27.74 4.74 2.35
N ARG A 54 -27.29 4.41 1.13
CA ARG A 54 -25.92 3.97 0.78
C ARG A 54 -25.40 2.78 1.61
N LYS A 55 -26.27 1.90 2.10
CA LYS A 55 -25.91 0.71 2.91
C LYS A 55 -26.23 -0.62 2.21
N CYS A 56 -26.34 -0.63 0.89
CA CYS A 56 -26.63 -1.86 0.15
C CYS A 56 -25.51 -2.90 0.32
N SER A 57 -25.90 -4.14 0.62
CA SER A 57 -25.02 -5.31 0.58
C SER A 57 -24.43 -5.52 -0.81
N ILE A 58 -23.13 -5.83 -0.89
CA ILE A 58 -22.42 -6.13 -2.14
C ILE A 58 -21.87 -7.54 -2.02
N VAL A 59 -22.61 -8.52 -2.57
CA VAL A 59 -22.29 -9.95 -2.53
C VAL A 59 -22.45 -10.54 -3.93
N LYS A 60 -21.71 -11.61 -4.25
CA LYS A 60 -21.73 -12.30 -5.55
C LYS A 60 -23.14 -12.58 -6.08
N ASP A 61 -24.02 -13.10 -5.22
CA ASP A 61 -25.28 -13.71 -5.65
C ASP A 61 -26.38 -12.68 -5.95
N GLU A 62 -26.11 -11.40 -5.69
CA GLU A 62 -27.00 -10.33 -6.12
C GLU A 62 -26.79 -10.00 -7.60
N LYS A 63 -27.70 -10.50 -8.45
CA LYS A 63 -27.75 -10.25 -9.91
C LYS A 63 -27.70 -8.75 -10.27
N PHE A 64 -28.09 -7.87 -9.35
CA PHE A 64 -28.06 -6.41 -9.52
C PHE A 64 -27.52 -5.68 -8.28
N MET A 65 -26.24 -5.88 -7.97
CA MET A 65 -25.53 -5.07 -6.96
C MET A 65 -25.71 -3.57 -7.19
N CYS A 66 -25.95 -2.81 -6.11
CA CYS A 66 -26.07 -1.35 -6.18
C CYS A 66 -24.78 -0.71 -6.68
N ARG A 67 -24.84 -0.03 -7.84
CA ARG A 67 -23.66 0.62 -8.45
C ARG A 67 -23.03 1.69 -7.55
N SER A 68 -23.85 2.48 -6.87
CA SER A 68 -23.40 3.51 -5.93
C SER A 68 -22.59 2.90 -4.79
N CYS A 69 -23.21 2.00 -4.01
CA CYS A 69 -22.53 1.35 -2.89
C CYS A 69 -21.33 0.50 -3.32
N ARG A 70 -21.39 -0.14 -4.51
CA ARG A 70 -20.26 -0.89 -5.06
C ARG A 70 -19.08 0.03 -5.36
N PHE A 71 -19.31 1.19 -5.96
CA PHE A 71 -18.27 2.16 -6.26
C PHE A 71 -17.69 2.78 -5.00
N ASP A 72 -18.54 3.16 -4.05
CA ASP A 72 -18.13 3.68 -2.75
C ASP A 72 -17.23 2.67 -2.02
N ARG A 73 -17.60 1.38 -2.06
CA ARG A 73 -16.76 0.31 -1.48
C ARG A 73 -15.43 0.13 -2.19
N CYS A 74 -15.36 0.30 -3.51
CA CYS A 74 -14.09 0.29 -4.24
C CYS A 74 -13.17 1.44 -3.78
N VAL A 75 -13.72 2.64 -3.61
CA VAL A 75 -12.96 3.81 -3.15
C VAL A 75 -12.52 3.63 -1.69
N ALA A 76 -13.44 3.21 -0.81
CA ALA A 76 -13.16 2.99 0.60
C ALA A 76 -12.11 1.90 0.84
N ALA A 77 -12.08 0.86 -0.01
CA ALA A 77 -11.06 -0.18 0.05
C ALA A 77 -9.69 0.27 -0.48
N GLY A 78 -9.58 1.47 -1.07
CA GLY A 78 -8.32 2.01 -1.57
C GLY A 78 -7.96 1.60 -3.00
N MET A 79 -8.93 1.30 -3.87
CA MET A 79 -8.62 1.09 -5.30
C MET A 79 -8.11 2.38 -5.94
N ILE A 80 -6.95 2.30 -6.61
CA ILE A 80 -6.35 3.43 -7.32
C ILE A 80 -6.28 3.11 -8.82
N TYR A 81 -6.94 3.95 -9.63
CA TYR A 81 -6.84 3.90 -11.10
C TYR A 81 -6.37 5.24 -11.61
N GLN A 82 -5.16 5.28 -12.15
CA GLN A 82 -4.60 6.43 -12.84
C GLN A 82 -4.72 6.23 -14.34
N ARG A 83 -5.40 7.15 -15.01
CA ARG A 83 -5.42 7.19 -16.47
C ARG A 83 -4.02 7.50 -16.96
N ARG A 84 -3.44 6.60 -17.76
CA ARG A 84 -2.27 6.94 -18.57
C ARG A 84 -2.79 7.87 -19.67
N SER A 85 -2.55 9.17 -19.52
CA SER A 85 -2.87 10.15 -20.56
C SER A 85 -1.99 9.87 -21.77
N THR A 86 -2.54 9.17 -22.77
CA THR A 86 -1.99 9.24 -24.14
C THR A 86 -2.43 10.58 -24.74
N LYS A 87 -1.83 11.68 -24.27
CA LYS A 87 -1.81 12.95 -24.99
C LYS A 87 -0.77 13.89 -24.38
N MET A 88 0.18 14.27 -25.22
CA MET A 88 0.79 15.60 -25.15
C MET A 88 -0.34 16.61 -25.24
N GLU A 89 -0.65 17.33 -24.17
CA GLU A 89 -1.06 18.74 -24.23
C GLU A 89 -0.98 19.33 -22.83
N ASN A 90 -0.41 20.52 -22.81
CA ASN A 90 -0.15 21.40 -21.69
C ASN A 90 -1.46 22.02 -21.23
N ASP A 91 -2.02 21.62 -20.08
CA ASP A 91 -3.03 22.42 -19.39
C ASP A 91 -2.95 22.27 -17.87
N GLN A 92 -3.11 23.42 -17.23
CA GLN A 92 -2.76 23.76 -15.87
C GLN A 92 -3.53 22.95 -14.82
N VAL A 93 -2.80 22.40 -13.83
CA VAL A 93 -3.38 21.85 -12.61
C VAL A 93 -3.49 22.99 -11.58
N PRO A 94 -4.67 23.27 -11.00
CA PRO A 94 -4.79 24.22 -9.90
C PRO A 94 -4.01 23.73 -8.68
N SER A 95 -3.18 24.62 -8.19
CA SER A 95 -2.32 24.52 -7.01
C SER A 95 -3.10 24.01 -5.79
N LEU A 96 -2.67 22.88 -5.23
CA LEU A 96 -2.69 22.68 -3.79
C LEU A 96 -1.25 22.87 -3.31
N ASN A 97 -1.00 24.14 -3.02
CA ASN A 97 0.15 24.69 -2.35
C ASN A 97 0.21 24.21 -0.91
N ASP A 98 1.06 23.23 -0.63
CA ASP A 98 1.82 23.18 0.62
C ASP A 98 3.30 23.10 0.27
N GLY A 99 3.99 24.20 0.57
CA GLY A 99 5.35 24.47 0.10
C GLY A 99 6.39 23.55 0.72
N VAL A 100 7.10 22.81 -0.13
CA VAL A 100 8.53 22.53 0.06
C VAL A 100 9.19 22.67 -1.31
N ILE A 101 9.98 23.73 -1.45
CA ILE A 101 10.90 23.96 -2.57
C ILE A 101 12.02 22.91 -2.45
N GLY A 102 12.13 22.01 -3.44
CA GLY A 102 13.26 21.11 -3.65
C GLY A 102 13.66 21.13 -5.13
N PRO A 103 14.96 20.98 -5.47
CA PRO A 103 15.51 21.47 -6.73
C PRO A 103 15.06 20.63 -7.93
N SER A 104 14.51 21.32 -8.93
CA SER A 104 14.60 21.08 -10.36
C SER A 104 14.63 19.62 -10.86
N THR A 105 13.46 19.18 -11.32
CA THR A 105 13.22 18.60 -12.65
C THR A 105 14.23 17.60 -13.21
N SER A 106 14.05 16.33 -12.89
CA SER A 106 14.33 15.26 -13.84
C SER A 106 13.00 14.73 -14.36
N ARG A 107 12.72 14.93 -15.65
CA ARG A 107 11.52 14.38 -16.34
C ARG A 107 11.61 12.85 -16.54
N ASP A 108 12.51 12.19 -15.82
CA ASP A 108 12.77 10.77 -15.95
C ASP A 108 11.92 10.03 -14.90
N PRO A 109 10.82 9.38 -15.31
CA PRO A 109 9.92 8.69 -14.38
C PRO A 109 10.64 7.58 -13.60
N GLU A 110 11.73 7.02 -14.12
CA GLU A 110 12.53 6.02 -13.42
C GLU A 110 13.30 6.64 -12.26
N LYS A 111 13.91 7.81 -12.45
CA LYS A 111 14.64 8.51 -11.39
C LYS A 111 13.72 8.99 -10.26
N PHE A 112 12.48 9.38 -10.58
CA PHE A 112 11.50 9.73 -9.55
C PHE A 112 11.11 8.52 -8.70
N ILE A 113 10.82 7.37 -9.33
CA ILE A 113 10.48 6.13 -8.62
C ILE A 113 11.66 5.66 -7.75
N LEU A 114 12.88 5.64 -8.31
CA LEU A 114 14.08 5.26 -7.57
C LEU A 114 14.35 6.19 -6.39
N HIS A 115 14.17 7.51 -6.56
CA HIS A 115 14.31 8.48 -5.47
C HIS A 115 13.27 8.27 -4.37
N GLN A 116 12.02 7.96 -4.75
CA GLN A 116 10.96 7.67 -3.79
C GLN A 116 11.24 6.37 -3.04
N ILE A 117 11.69 5.30 -3.72
CA ILE A 117 12.10 4.04 -3.09
C ILE A 117 13.26 4.28 -2.12
N ALA A 118 14.30 5.01 -2.56
CA ALA A 118 15.46 5.33 -1.73
C ALA A 118 15.06 6.13 -0.48
N ARG A 119 14.17 7.13 -0.63
CA ARG A 119 13.65 7.90 0.50
C ARG A 119 12.90 7.01 1.49
N HIS A 120 11.96 6.18 1.02
CA HIS A 120 11.21 5.29 1.91
C HIS A 120 12.11 4.26 2.61
N PHE A 121 13.13 3.76 1.91
CA PHE A 121 14.14 2.89 2.51
C PHE A 121 14.90 3.61 3.63
N ASN A 122 15.42 4.81 3.35
CA ASN A 122 16.14 5.61 4.34
C ASN A 122 15.28 5.96 5.54
N ASP A 123 14.01 6.33 5.33
CA ASP A 123 13.06 6.60 6.42
C ASP A 123 12.81 5.35 7.28
N CYS A 124 12.72 4.17 6.65
CA CYS A 124 12.56 2.91 7.36
C CYS A 124 13.79 2.57 8.21
N VAL A 125 14.99 2.72 7.63
CA VAL A 125 16.27 2.52 8.32
C VAL A 125 16.42 3.49 9.49
N ALA A 126 16.11 4.77 9.28
CA ALA A 126 16.18 5.80 10.32
C ALA A 126 15.23 5.52 11.49
N ARG A 127 13.97 5.12 11.22
CA ARG A 127 13.01 4.74 12.27
C ARG A 127 13.50 3.53 13.08
N ARG A 128 14.01 2.50 12.40
CA ARG A 128 14.57 1.32 13.07
C ARG A 128 15.76 1.69 13.94
N SER A 129 16.68 2.51 13.42
CA SER A 129 17.85 2.99 14.17
C SER A 129 17.45 3.79 15.42
N GLN A 130 16.43 4.65 15.33
CA GLN A 130 15.93 5.40 16.48
C GLN A 130 15.33 4.48 17.57
N GLN A 131 14.58 3.45 17.18
CA GLN A 131 14.04 2.46 18.12
C GLN A 131 15.15 1.64 18.80
N GLU A 132 16.15 1.23 18.04
CA GLU A 132 17.31 0.49 18.56
C GLU A 132 18.13 1.37 19.53
N LEU A 133 18.35 2.66 19.22
CA LEU A 133 19.00 3.61 20.12
C LEU A 133 18.19 3.84 21.41
N GLN A 134 16.86 3.95 21.30
CA GLN A 134 16.00 4.09 22.47
C GLN A 134 16.06 2.86 23.39
N GLN A 135 16.22 1.66 22.83
CA GLN A 135 16.40 0.42 23.62
C GLN A 135 17.77 0.33 24.31
N LEU A 136 18.78 1.03 23.79
CA LEU A 136 20.10 1.13 24.41
C LEU A 136 20.16 2.22 25.49
N GLN A 137 19.31 3.24 25.41
CA GLN A 137 19.22 4.28 26.44
C GLN A 137 18.67 3.69 27.75
N GLY A 138 19.57 3.47 28.72
CA GLY A 138 19.25 2.92 30.03
C GLY A 138 19.67 1.47 30.27
N ARG A 139 20.48 0.87 29.38
CA ARG A 139 21.08 -0.46 29.55
C ARG A 139 22.60 -0.39 29.75
N ASP A 140 23.07 -0.65 30.97
CA ASP A 140 24.49 -0.70 31.33
C ASP A 140 25.19 -2.03 30.96
N ASP A 141 24.43 -3.05 30.51
CA ASP A 141 24.91 -4.42 30.23
C ASP A 141 25.32 -4.66 28.76
N THR A 142 25.35 -3.60 27.96
CA THR A 142 25.63 -3.67 26.51
C THR A 142 27.10 -3.38 26.18
N LYS A 143 27.69 -4.18 25.29
CA LYS A 143 29.08 -4.03 24.82
C LYS A 143 29.12 -3.76 23.32
N LEU A 144 29.95 -2.80 22.88
CA LEU A 144 30.16 -2.50 21.47
C LEU A 144 31.08 -3.54 20.83
N ALA A 145 30.62 -4.17 19.74
CA ALA A 145 31.41 -5.08 18.93
C ALA A 145 32.18 -4.31 17.83
N PRO A 146 33.43 -4.69 17.53
CA PRO A 146 34.20 -4.07 16.46
C PRO A 146 33.62 -4.46 15.09
N HIS A 147 33.18 -3.47 14.31
CA HIS A 147 32.76 -3.65 12.93
C HIS A 147 33.18 -2.46 12.06
N PRO A 148 33.70 -2.69 10.84
CA PRO A 148 34.34 -1.64 10.04
C PRO A 148 33.41 -0.52 9.57
N THR A 149 32.11 -0.79 9.46
CA THR A 149 31.14 0.17 8.90
C THR A 149 29.89 0.39 9.75
N ARG A 150 29.77 -0.25 10.92
CA ARG A 150 28.54 -0.24 11.73
C ARG A 150 28.85 -0.30 13.23
N LYS A 151 27.94 0.22 14.05
CA LYS A 151 28.00 0.09 15.51
C LYS A 151 27.11 -1.06 15.94
N ILE A 152 27.69 -2.13 16.45
CA ILE A 152 26.95 -3.34 16.86
C ILE A 152 26.99 -3.43 18.38
N TYR A 153 25.85 -3.54 19.05
CA TYR A 153 25.78 -3.66 20.50
C TYR A 153 25.30 -5.07 20.88
N LEU A 154 26.03 -5.73 21.78
CA LEU A 154 25.74 -7.07 22.31
C LEU A 154 25.29 -6.94 23.77
N SER A 155 24.15 -7.52 24.16
CA SER A 155 23.72 -7.61 25.56
C SER A 155 24.21 -8.92 26.19
N SER A 156 24.55 -8.87 27.48
CA SER A 156 25.15 -9.99 28.21
C SER A 156 24.15 -10.89 28.94
N HIS A 157 22.84 -10.60 28.88
CA HIS A 157 21.83 -11.42 29.59
C HIS A 157 21.38 -12.65 28.79
N SER A 158 21.66 -13.81 29.37
CA SER A 158 21.37 -15.16 28.90
C SER A 158 19.86 -15.45 28.75
N SER A 159 19.39 -15.66 27.51
CA SER A 159 18.42 -16.71 27.12
C SER A 159 17.94 -16.58 25.66
N SER A 160 18.22 -15.47 24.98
CA SER A 160 18.06 -15.38 23.52
C SER A 160 18.90 -14.20 23.05
N ALA A 161 19.99 -14.47 22.34
CA ALA A 161 20.86 -13.43 21.81
C ALA A 161 20.09 -12.61 20.76
N GLN A 162 19.36 -11.59 21.21
CA GLN A 162 18.78 -10.56 20.35
C GLN A 162 19.95 -9.71 19.85
N LEU A 163 20.49 -10.10 18.69
CA LEU A 163 21.46 -9.29 17.95
C LEU A 163 20.72 -8.08 17.38
N PHE A 164 20.89 -6.91 18.00
CA PHE A 164 20.38 -5.65 17.48
C PHE A 164 21.38 -5.11 16.44
N TYR A 165 21.04 -5.26 15.16
CA TYR A 165 21.86 -4.80 14.05
C TYR A 165 21.53 -3.33 13.73
N ILE A 166 22.29 -2.40 14.31
CA ILE A 166 22.18 -0.98 13.95
C ILE A 166 22.89 -0.74 12.62
N THR A 167 22.11 -0.39 11.61
CA THR A 167 22.61 0.07 10.31
C THR A 167 22.40 1.58 10.24
N MET A 168 23.48 2.36 10.16
CA MET A 168 23.38 3.74 9.68
C MET A 168 23.37 3.74 8.15
#